data_AF-A0A1B0CJK4-F1
#
_entry.id   AF-A0A1B0CJK4-F1
#
_cell.length_a   1.000
_cell.length_b   1.000
_cell.length_c   1.000
_cell.angle_alpha   90.00
_cell.angle_beta   90.00
_cell.angle_gamma   90.00
#
_symmetry.space_group_name_H-M   'P 1'
#
loop_
_entity.id
_entity.type
_entity.pdbx_description
1 polymer ?
#
loop_
_entity_poly.entity_id
_entity_poly.type
_entity_poly.pdbx_seq_one_letter_code
_entity_poly.pdbx_strand_id
1 'polypeptide(L)'
;MLLCYVININCRRSDSLTKLEEKSIRFKGYLCLINIFSFSLAGYFFLRHNSYCEPGIYSLFALFEYIVVLTNMGFHMTAYWDFHGRWISFSWSTGLYFSQN
;
A
#
# COMPACT_ATOMS: atom_id res chain seq x y z
N MET A 1 2.90 -4.90 -0.51
CA MET A 1 3.17 -3.46 -0.30
C MET A 1 4.64 -3.08 -0.49
N LEU A 2 5.59 -3.65 0.28
CA LEU A 2 7.02 -3.27 0.23
C LEU A 2 7.63 -3.38 -1.18
N LEU A 3 7.50 -4.53 -1.84
CA LEU A 3 8.01 -4.74 -3.20
C LEU A 3 7.44 -3.72 -4.19
N CYS A 4 6.11 -3.56 -4.20
CA CYS A 4 5.44 -2.60 -5.07
C CYS A 4 5.90 -1.16 -4.83
N TYR A 5 6.10 -0.78 -3.56
CA TYR A 5 6.61 0.54 -3.19
C TYR A 5 8.05 0.75 -3.68
N VAL A 6 8.94 -0.23 -3.48
CA VAL A 6 10.33 -0.19 -3.96
C VAL A 6 10.38 -0.09 -5.49
N ILE A 7 9.61 -0.90 -6.21
CA ILE A 7 9.51 -0.82 -7.67
C ILE A 7 8.99 0.56 -8.09
N ASN A 8 7.96 1.08 -7.42
CA ASN A 8 7.38 2.39 -7.75
C ASN A 8 8.40 3.52 -7.62
N ILE A 9 9.24 3.50 -6.57
CA ILE A 9 10.32 4.48 -6.39
C ILE A 9 11.42 4.32 -7.44
N ASN A 10 11.83 3.09 -7.74
CA ASN A 10 12.93 2.84 -8.67
C ASN A 10 12.54 3.18 -10.12
N CYS A 11 11.33 2.82 -10.55
CA CYS A 11 10.87 3.07 -11.92
C CYS A 11 10.49 4.54 -12.16
N ARG A 12 9.97 5.26 -11.16
CA ARG A 12 9.45 6.63 -11.34
C ARG A 12 10.48 7.73 -11.05
N ARG A 13 11.74 7.37 -10.82
CA ARG A 13 12.83 8.31 -10.51
C ARG A 13 13.19 9.25 -11.68
N SER A 14 12.77 8.93 -12.90
CA SER A 14 13.12 9.69 -14.12
C SER A 14 11.99 10.54 -14.71
N ASP A 15 10.74 10.41 -14.23
CA ASP A 15 9.59 11.13 -14.77
C ASP A 15 9.29 12.43 -14.01
N SER A 16 8.75 13.44 -14.70
CA SER A 16 8.22 14.64 -14.07
C SER A 16 6.86 14.32 -13.42
N LEU A 17 6.88 14.00 -12.11
CA LEU A 17 5.67 13.60 -11.39
C LEU A 17 4.65 14.75 -11.30
N THR A 18 3.38 14.41 -11.53
CA THR A 18 2.28 15.32 -11.22
C THR A 18 2.07 15.44 -9.70
N LYS A 19 1.46 16.54 -9.25
CA LYS A 19 1.20 16.78 -7.80
C LYS A 19 0.37 15.67 -7.14
N LEU A 20 -0.56 15.05 -7.88
CA LEU A 20 -1.38 13.94 -7.39
C LEU A 20 -0.56 12.66 -7.21
N GLU A 21 0.35 12.42 -8.13
CA GLU A 21 1.26 11.29 -8.10
C GLU A 21 2.28 11.38 -6.96
N GLU A 22 2.79 12.57 -6.66
CA GLU A 22 3.64 12.82 -5.48
C GLU A 22 2.88 12.51 -4.18
N LYS A 23 1.63 12.98 -4.09
CA LYS A 23 0.75 12.67 -2.96
C LYS A 23 0.53 11.17 -2.81
N SER A 24 0.31 10.46 -3.92
CA SER A 24 0.17 8.99 -3.95
C SER A 24 1.40 8.29 -3.38
N ILE A 25 2.61 8.66 -3.83
CA ILE A 25 3.86 8.05 -3.32
C ILE A 25 4.02 8.28 -1.82
N ARG A 26 3.76 9.50 -1.34
CA ARG A 26 3.86 9.82 0.09
C ARG A 26 2.89 8.99 0.93
N PHE A 27 1.64 8.87 0.49
CA PHE A 27 0.64 8.03 1.16
C PHE A 27 1.01 6.55 1.16
N LYS A 28 1.51 6.03 0.03
CA LYS A 28 2.01 4.65 -0.09
C LYS A 28 3.13 4.35 0.90
N GLY A 29 4.05 5.30 1.09
CA GLY A 29 5.13 5.20 2.07
C GLY A 29 4.61 5.09 3.50
N TYR A 30 3.73 6.00 3.91
CA TYR A 30 3.12 5.95 5.25
C TYR A 30 2.32 4.67 5.50
N LEU A 31 1.49 4.25 4.54
CA LEU A 31 0.72 3.01 4.65
C LEU A 31 1.63 1.79 4.73
N CYS A 32 2.72 1.74 3.96
CA CYS A 32 3.71 0.67 4.03
C CYS A 32 4.39 0.60 5.41
N LEU A 33 4.76 1.74 5.99
CA LEU A 33 5.36 1.79 7.32
C LEU A 33 4.39 1.31 8.40
N ILE A 34 3.14 1.80 8.39
CA ILE A 34 2.11 1.38 9.36
C ILE A 34 1.84 -0.13 9.22
N ASN A 35 1.79 -0.65 8.00
CA ASN A 35 1.57 -2.07 7.75
C ASN A 35 2.69 -2.94 8.33
N ILE A 36 3.96 -2.60 8.09
CA ILE A 36 5.12 -3.32 8.64
C ILE A 36 5.09 -3.28 10.17
N PHE A 37 4.88 -2.09 10.75
CA PHE A 37 4.81 -1.92 12.20
C PHE A 37 3.67 -2.75 12.82
N SER A 38 2.49 -2.73 12.21
CA SER A 38 1.32 -3.48 12.68
C SER A 38 1.54 -4.99 12.56
N PHE A 39 2.17 -5.45 11.48
CA PHE A 39 2.53 -6.86 11.30
C PHE A 39 3.53 -7.33 12.36
N SER A 40 4.55 -6.52 12.66
CA SER A 40 5.51 -6.82 13.74
C SER A 40 4.83 -6.88 15.11
N LEU A 41 3.91 -5.94 15.40
CA LEU A 41 3.16 -5.94 16.65
C LEU A 41 2.19 -7.11 16.76
N ALA A 42 1.50 -7.49 15.67
CA ALA A 42 0.66 -8.69 15.64
C ALA A 42 1.50 -9.93 15.98
N GLY A 43 2.68 -10.09 15.39
CA GLY A 43 3.60 -11.18 15.72
C GLY A 43 4.05 -11.16 17.19
N TYR A 44 4.34 -9.99 17.74
CA TYR A 44 4.68 -9.83 19.15
C TYR A 44 3.54 -10.26 20.09
N PHE A 45 2.30 -9.80 19.83
CA PHE A 45 1.14 -10.17 20.65
C PHE A 45 0.79 -11.65 20.51
N PHE A 46 0.98 -12.25 19.33
CA PHE A 46 0.82 -13.69 19.14
C PHE A 46 1.77 -14.50 20.02
N LEU A 47 3.06 -14.16 20.02
CA LEU A 47 4.06 -14.81 20.86
C LEU A 47 3.77 -14.61 22.35
N ARG A 48 3.41 -13.38 22.74
CA ARG A 48 3.10 -13.06 24.13
C ARG A 48 1.86 -13.78 24.64
N HIS A 49 0.81 -13.87 23.82
CA HIS A 49 -0.41 -14.58 24.17
C HIS A 49 -0.13 -16.07 24.40
N ASN A 50 0.63 -16.70 23.50
CA ASN A 50 0.97 -18.12 23.62
C ASN A 50 1.86 -18.44 24.84
N SER A 51 2.73 -17.52 25.24
CA SER A 51 3.64 -17.74 26.37
C SER A 51 3.02 -17.44 27.74
N TYR A 52 2.17 -16.41 27.85
CA TYR A 52 1.70 -15.91 29.15
C TYR A 52 0.19 -16.02 29.38
N CYS A 53 -0.61 -16.36 28.37
CA CYS A 53 -2.08 -16.50 28.46
C CYS A 53 -2.79 -15.32 29.16
N GLU A 54 -2.27 -14.09 28.99
CA GLU A 54 -2.86 -12.90 29.59
C GLU A 54 -4.20 -12.54 28.90
N PRO A 55 -5.26 -12.22 29.67
CA PRO A 55 -6.55 -11.81 29.11
C PRO A 55 -6.41 -10.48 28.35
N GLY A 56 -7.06 -10.39 27.18
CA GLY A 56 -7.08 -9.18 26.35
C GLY A 56 -5.96 -9.07 25.31
N ILE A 57 -4.87 -9.86 25.42
CA ILE A 57 -3.79 -9.85 24.41
C ILE A 57 -4.27 -10.38 23.06
N TYR A 58 -5.17 -11.36 23.04
CA TYR A 58 -5.76 -11.87 21.80
C TYR A 58 -6.56 -10.81 21.05
N SER A 59 -7.26 -9.93 21.77
CA SER A 59 -7.99 -8.80 21.17
C SER A 59 -7.04 -7.77 20.55
N LEU A 60 -5.90 -7.51 21.20
CA LEU A 60 -4.86 -6.63 20.63
C LEU A 60 -4.23 -7.26 19.39
N PHE A 61 -3.94 -8.56 19.41
CA PHE A 61 -3.49 -9.30 18.24
C PHE A 61 -4.46 -9.11 17.06
N ALA A 62 -5.75 -9.38 17.27
CA ALA A 62 -6.78 -9.22 16.23
C ALA A 62 -6.87 -7.77 15.73
N LEU A 63 -6.78 -6.77 16.63
CA LEU A 63 -6.76 -5.35 16.26
C LEU A 63 -5.63 -5.04 15.25
N PHE A 64 -4.41 -5.52 15.50
CA PHE A 64 -3.29 -5.27 14.60
C PHE A 64 -3.43 -6.01 13.27
N GLU A 65 -4.00 -7.21 13.25
CA GLU A 65 -4.35 -7.88 11.99
C GLU A 65 -5.35 -7.07 11.16
N TYR A 66 -6.41 -6.50 11.78
CA TYR A 66 -7.32 -5.62 11.08
C TYR A 66 -6.62 -4.37 10.51
N ILE A 67 -5.69 -3.77 11.26
CA ILE A 67 -4.90 -2.63 10.77
C ILE A 67 -4.03 -3.03 9.57
N VAL A 68 -3.41 -4.21 9.59
CA VAL A 68 -2.65 -4.74 8.44
C VAL A 68 -3.54 -4.87 7.20
N VAL A 69 -4.74 -5.42 7.34
CA VAL A 69 -5.68 -5.57 6.23
C VAL A 69 -6.14 -4.21 5.69
N LEU A 70 -6.54 -3.29 6.58
CA LEU A 70 -7.02 -1.97 6.20
C LEU A 70 -5.93 -1.13 5.52
N THR A 71 -4.70 -1.16 6.03
CA THR A 71 -3.58 -0.44 5.41
C THR A 71 -3.22 -1.01 4.04
N ASN A 72 -3.35 -2.32 3.85
CA ASN A 72 -3.18 -2.96 2.53
C ASN A 72 -4.28 -2.54 1.54
N MET A 73 -5.55 -2.55 1.96
CA MET A 73 -6.66 -2.05 1.14
C MET A 73 -6.44 -0.57 0.76
N GLY A 74 -6.08 0.26 1.74
CA GLY A 74 -5.75 1.67 1.52
C GLY A 74 -4.59 1.87 0.54
N PHE A 75 -3.57 1.02 0.60
CA PHE A 75 -2.44 1.08 -0.33
C PHE A 75 -2.89 0.82 -1.77
N HIS A 76 -3.75 -0.17 -2.00
CA HIS A 76 -4.30 -0.41 -3.33
C HIS A 76 -5.24 0.71 -3.78
N MET A 77 -5.99 1.33 -2.86
CA MET A 77 -6.87 2.46 -3.18
C MET A 77 -6.10 3.69 -3.69
N THR A 78 -4.83 3.87 -3.31
CA THR A 78 -3.99 4.97 -3.83
C THR A 78 -3.80 4.92 -5.35
N ALA A 79 -4.06 3.79 -6.00
CA ALA A 79 -4.10 3.67 -7.47
C ALA A 79 -5.09 4.66 -8.12
N TYR A 80 -6.12 5.09 -7.38
CA TYR A 80 -7.04 6.15 -7.81
C TYR A 80 -6.31 7.45 -8.20
N TRP A 81 -5.31 7.85 -7.41
CA TRP A 81 -4.51 9.04 -7.71
C TRP A 81 -3.49 8.81 -8.81
N ASP A 82 -2.99 7.58 -8.95
CA ASP A 82 -2.08 7.25 -10.02
C ASP A 82 -2.78 7.34 -11.38
N PHE A 83 -3.96 6.74 -11.55
CA PHE A 83 -4.66 6.73 -12.84
C PHE A 83 -5.50 7.98 -13.13
N HIS A 84 -5.42 9.00 -12.30
CA HIS A 84 -6.20 10.21 -12.46
C HIS A 84 -5.84 10.94 -13.78
N GLY A 85 -6.81 11.05 -14.70
CA GLY A 85 -6.61 11.70 -16.00
C GLY A 85 -5.82 10.89 -17.02
N ARG A 86 -5.62 9.58 -16.77
CA ARG A 86 -5.06 8.64 -17.74
C ARG A 86 -6.17 7.80 -18.35
N TRP A 87 -6.15 7.68 -19.68
CA TRP A 87 -7.13 6.90 -20.42
C TRP A 87 -6.43 5.78 -21.18
N ILE A 88 -7.05 4.61 -21.18
CA ILE A 88 -6.57 3.47 -21.95
C ILE A 88 -7.34 3.50 -23.27
N SER A 89 -6.64 3.76 -24.36
CA SER A 89 -7.22 3.74 -25.71
C SER A 89 -6.76 2.48 -26.44
N PHE A 90 -7.68 1.86 -27.18
CA PHE A 90 -7.40 0.70 -28.02
C PHE A 90 -7.54 1.09 -29.48
N SER A 91 -6.48 0.85 -30.26
CA SER A 91 -6.51 0.97 -31.72
C SER A 91 -6.13 -0.37 -32.35
N TRP A 92 -6.80 -0.72 -33.45
CA TRP A 92 -6.53 -1.96 -34.18
C TRP A 92 -5.12 -2.00 -34.79
N SER A 93 -4.54 -0.84 -35.13
CA SER A 93 -3.21 -0.76 -35.76
C SER A 93 -2.05 -0.69 -34.78
N THR A 94 -2.26 -0.08 -33.60
CA THR A 94 -1.20 0.22 -32.62
C THR A 94 -1.40 -0.47 -31.26
N GLY A 95 -2.51 -1.17 -31.06
CA GLY A 95 -2.83 -1.89 -29.84
C GLY A 95 -3.32 -0.99 -28.70
N LEU A 96 -3.05 -1.43 -27.46
CA LEU A 96 -3.38 -0.72 -26.22
C LEU A 96 -2.31 0.34 -25.92
N TYR A 97 -2.70 1.60 -25.84
CA TYR A 97 -1.81 2.69 -25.45
C TYR A 97 -2.43 3.58 -24.36
N PHE A 98 -1.57 4.10 -23.49
CA PHE A 98 -1.95 5.07 -22.46
C PHE A 98 -1.92 6.47 -23.07
N SER A 99 -3.07 7.16 -23.07
CA SER A 99 -3.17 8.55 -23.47
C SER A 99 -3.35 9.43 -22.24
N GLN A 100 -2.56 10.50 -22.17
CA GLN A 100 -2.65 11.52 -21.13
C GLN A 100 -3.27 12.77 -21.76
N ASN A 101 -4.29 13.30 -21.11
CA ASN A 101 -5.06 14.47 -21.57
C ASN A 101 -4.19 15.74 -21.63
#